data_AF-A0A1G2B5I8-F1
#
_entry.id   AF-A0A1G2B5I8-F1
#
_cell.length_a   1.000
_cell.length_b   1.000
_cell.length_c   1.000
_cell.angle_alpha   90.00
_cell.angle_beta   90.00
_cell.angle_gamma   90.00
#
_symmetry.space_group_name_H-M   'P 1'
#
loop_
_entity.id
_entity.type
_entity.pdbx_description
1 polymer ?
#
loop_
_entity_poly.entity_id
_entity_poly.type
_entity_poly.pdbx_seq_one_letter_code
_entity_poly.pdbx_strand_id
1 'polypeptide(L)' 'MAMDIKELAKKSKKELETVLKELRETLRQKKFQAAQGDLKTVREIRNLRKDIARILTRYNKHDHE' A
#
# COMPACT_ATOMS: atom_id res chain seq x y z
N MET A 1 -7.10 -2.17 -8.56
CA MET A 1 -5.96 -1.57 -9.28
C MET A 1 -4.68 -1.94 -8.57
N ALA A 2 -3.60 -2.15 -9.31
CA ALA A 2 -2.29 -2.45 -8.76
C ALA A 2 -1.41 -1.24 -9.05
N MET A 3 -0.84 -0.59 -8.04
CA MET A 3 0.05 0.55 -8.25
C MET A 3 1.24 0.12 -9.09
N ASP A 4 1.51 0.86 -10.16
CA ASP A 4 2.57 0.56 -11.10
C ASP A 4 3.92 1.01 -10.51
N ILE A 5 4.93 0.15 -10.59
CA ILE A 5 6.24 0.39 -9.97
C ILE A 5 6.91 1.63 -10.58
N LYS A 6 6.61 1.93 -11.85
CA LYS A 6 7.12 3.11 -12.57
C LYS A 6 6.60 4.42 -11.99
N GLU A 7 5.34 4.45 -11.54
CA GLU A 7 4.77 5.64 -10.91
C GLU A 7 5.33 5.85 -9.50
N LEU A 8 5.50 4.76 -8.74
CA LEU A 8 6.18 4.79 -7.45
C LEU A 8 7.64 5.22 -7.57
N ALA A 9 8.29 4.96 -8.71
CA ALA A 9 9.66 5.36 -8.93
C ALA A 9 9.86 6.86 -9.12
N LYS A 10 8.83 7.58 -9.58
CA LYS A 10 8.83 9.03 -9.77
C LYS A 10 8.50 9.82 -8.50
N LYS A 11 7.91 9.16 -7.49
CA LYS A 11 7.53 9.80 -6.22
C LYS A 11 8.73 9.97 -5.31
N SER A 12 8.76 11.08 -4.58
CA SER A 12 9.82 11.35 -3.61
C SER A 12 9.67 10.50 -2.34
N LYS A 13 10.76 10.30 -1.57
CA LYS A 13 10.78 9.49 -0.33
C LYS A 13 9.68 9.93 0.65
N LYS A 14 9.45 11.24 0.79
CA LYS A 14 8.39 11.81 1.63
C LYS A 14 6.99 11.45 1.13
N GLU A 15 6.74 11.49 -0.18
CA GLU A 15 5.45 11.10 -0.74
C GLU A 15 5.19 9.60 -0.56
N LEU A 16 6.20 8.76 -0.75
CA LEU A 16 6.09 7.32 -0.50
C LEU A 16 5.72 7.04 0.96
N GLU A 17 6.27 7.79 1.91
CA GLU A 17 5.95 7.66 3.33
C GLU A 17 4.51 8.10 3.65
N THR A 18 4.05 9.22 3.09
CA THR A 18 2.66 9.68 3.22
C THR A 18 1.67 8.65 2.68
N VAL A 19 1.90 8.19 1.44
CA VAL A 19 1.04 7.17 0.80
C VAL A 19 1.07 5.86 1.60
N LEU A 20 2.21 5.48 2.15
CA LEU A 20 2.33 4.28 2.99
C LEU A 20 1.52 4.40 4.29
N LYS A 21 1.48 5.58 4.92
CA LYS A 21 0.60 5.86 6.06
C LYS A 21 -0.87 5.71 5.69
N GLU A 22 -1.30 6.37 4.61
CA GLU A 22 -2.69 6.31 4.15
C GLU A 22 -3.14 4.87 3.82
N LEU A 23 -2.29 4.10 3.13
CA LEU A 23 -2.59 2.69 2.82
C LEU A 23 -2.65 1.82 4.08
N ARG A 24 -1.82 2.09 5.10
CA ARG A 24 -1.89 1.38 6.39
C ARG A 24 -3.17 1.70 7.15
N GLU A 25 -3.63 2.95 7.15
CA GLU A 25 -4.92 3.32 7.74
C GLU A 25 -6.09 2.67 6.99
N THR A 26 -6.05 2.73 5.66
CA THR A 26 -7.06 2.08 4.81
C THR A 26 -7.10 0.58 5.05
N LEU A 27 -5.94 -0.08 5.19
CA LEU A 27 -5.84 -1.49 5.55
C LEU A 27 -6.51 -1.77 6.90
N ARG A 28 -6.35 -0.88 7.89
CA ARG A 28 -6.96 -1.03 9.22
C ARG A 28 -8.49 -0.95 9.13
N GLN A 29 -9.01 0.03 8.41
CA GLN A 29 -10.45 0.20 8.18
C GLN A 29 -11.03 -1.00 7.42
N LYS A 30 -10.39 -1.42 6.32
CA LYS A 30 -10.79 -2.59 5.54
C LYS A 30 -10.74 -3.87 6.37
N LYS A 31 -9.75 -4.05 7.25
CA LYS A 31 -9.70 -5.21 8.18
C LYS A 31 -10.90 -5.24 9.12
N PHE A 32 -11.32 -4.07 9.62
CA PHE A 32 -12.51 -3.97 10.48
C PHE A 32 -13.78 -4.31 9.70
N GLN A 33 -13.92 -3.80 8.47
CA GLN A 33 -15.03 -4.16 7.57
C GLN A 33 -15.01 -5.65 7.17
N ALA A 34 -13.83 -6.23 6.93
CA ALA A 34 -13.69 -7.64 6.58
C ALA A 34 -14.09 -8.57 7.73
N ALA A 35 -13.95 -8.12 8.99
CA ALA A 35 -14.44 -8.87 10.14
C ALA A 35 -15.97 -9.02 10.15
N GLN A 36 -16.71 -8.18 9.41
CA GLN A 36 -18.16 -8.31 9.22
C GLN A 36 -18.55 -9.36 8.16
N GLY A 37 -17.59 -9.99 7.46
CA GLY A 37 -17.84 -11.10 6.55
C GLY A 37 -17.89 -10.75 5.05
N ASP A 38 -17.57 -9.50 4.68
CA ASP A 38 -17.54 -9.10 3.27
C ASP A 38 -16.32 -9.69 2.52
N LEU A 39 -16.58 -10.71 1.69
CA LEU A 39 -15.57 -11.36 0.84
C LEU A 39 -14.91 -10.39 -0.17
N LYS A 40 -15.63 -9.35 -0.61
CA LYS A 40 -15.07 -8.30 -1.49
C LYS A 40 -13.92 -7.57 -0.79
N THR A 41 -14.09 -7.27 0.48
CA THR A 41 -13.11 -6.57 1.33
C THR A 41 -11.84 -7.39 1.52
N VAL A 42 -11.95 -8.72 1.63
CA VAL A 42 -10.78 -9.61 1.76
C VAL A 42 -9.88 -9.54 0.52
N ARG A 43 -10.48 -9.50 -0.68
CA ARG A 43 -9.71 -9.37 -1.93
C ARG A 43 -9.03 -8.01 -2.04
N GLU A 44 -9.69 -6.94 -1.59
CA GLU A 44 -9.08 -5.60 -1.53
C GLU A 44 -7.92 -5.53 -0.53
N ILE A 45 -8.04 -6.14 0.66
CA ILE A 45 -6.94 -6.23 1.64
C ILE A 45 -5.72 -6.91 1.01
N ARG A 46 -5.92 -7.99 0.25
CA ARG A 46 -4.82 -8.68 -0.44
C ARG A 46 -4.11 -7.77 -1.44
N ASN A 47 -4.85 -6.94 -2.17
CA ASN A 47 -4.27 -5.98 -3.11
C ASN A 47 -3.52 -4.86 -2.37
N LEU A 48 -4.16 -4.26 -1.35
CA LEU A 48 -3.55 -3.24 -0.48
C LEU A 48 -2.22 -3.71 0.13
N ARG A 49 -2.14 -4.97 0.58
CA ARG A 49 -0.88 -5.55 1.09
C ARG A 49 0.21 -5.61 0.02
N LYS A 50 -0.13 -5.92 -1.23
CA LYS A 50 0.82 -5.94 -2.34
C LYS A 50 1.29 -4.53 -2.69
N ASP A 51 0.40 -3.54 -2.67
CA ASP A 51 0.76 -2.15 -2.92
C ASP A 51 1.72 -1.61 -1.84
N ILE A 52 1.44 -1.89 -0.56
CA ILE A 52 2.35 -1.54 0.56
C ILE A 52 3.72 -2.18 0.37
N ALA A 53 3.78 -3.46 -0.01
CA ALA A 53 5.04 -4.16 -0.24
C ALA A 53 5.86 -3.51 -1.37
N ARG A 54 5.22 -3.15 -2.48
CA ARG A 54 5.87 -2.46 -3.61
C ARG A 54 6.43 -1.10 -3.20
N ILE A 55 5.67 -0.33 -2.42
CA ILE A 55 6.10 0.98 -1.90
C ILE A 55 7.31 0.81 -0.99
N LEU A 56 7.28 -0.15 -0.05
CA LEU A 56 8.42 -0.44 0.82
C LEU A 56 9.66 -0.85 0.03
N THR A 57 9.53 -1.68 -1.01
CA THR A 57 10.65 -2.04 -1.89
C THR A 57 11.24 -0.81 -2.57
N ARG A 58 10.41 0.12 -3.06
CA ARG A 58 10.91 1.35 -3.69
C ARG A 58 11.53 2.30 -2.67
N TYR A 59 10.93 2.44 -1.49
CA TYR A 59 11.46 3.23 -0.40
C TYR A 59 12.87 2.76 0.00
N ASN A 60 13.06 1.44 0.13
CA ASN A 60 14.36 0.87 0.45
C ASN A 60 15.41 1.11 -0.65
N LYS A 61 15.00 1.06 -1.93
CA LYS A 61 15.90 1.42 -3.05
C LYS A 61 16.35 2.88 -2.98
N HIS A 62 15.48 3.80 -2.58
CA HIS A 62 15.81 5.22 -2.43
C HIS A 62 16.73 5.51 -1.22
N ASP A 63 16.82 4.60 -0.26
CA ASP A 63 17.64 4.74 0.94
C ASP A 63 19.09 4.23 0.73
N HIS A 64 19.29 3.36 -0.27
CA HIS A 64 20.57 2.73 -0.61
C HIS A 64 21.26 3.32 -1.85
N GLU A 65 20.82 4.47 -2.35
CA GLU A 65 21.44 5.27 -3.43
C GLU A 65 22.09 6.53 -2.85
#